data_AF-A0A3N6ABV0-F1
#
_entry.id   AF-A0A3N6ABV0-F1
#
_cell.length_a   1.000
_cell.length_b   1.000
_cell.length_c   1.000
_cell.angle_alpha   90.00
_cell.angle_beta   90.00
_cell.angle_gamma   90.00
#
_symmetry.space_group_name_H-M   'P 1'
#
loop_
_entity.id
_entity.type
_entity.pdbx_description
1 polymer ?
#
loop_
_entity_poly.entity_id
_entity_poly.type
_entity_poly.pdbx_seq_one_letter_code
_entity_poly.pdbx_strand_id
1 'polypeptide(L)'
;MKRFSKWSFGLLIVGLILFGLNLGMEGYSEPIMVLGLFSFIIGIVLSFIAIIKHEEGTLKFMSLILSFVLLFWITWFEPLQLVRIFTWVKNIL
;
A
#
# COMPACT_ATOMS: atom_id res chain seq x y z
N MET A 1 -5.43 -19.01 11.88
CA MET A 1 -4.89 -17.78 11.26
C MET A 1 -5.81 -16.61 11.59
N LYS A 2 -5.30 -15.61 12.30
CA LYS A 2 -6.13 -14.49 12.76
C LYS A 2 -6.43 -13.50 11.62
N ARG A 3 -7.54 -12.76 11.76
CA ARG A 3 -8.20 -12.00 10.68
C ARG A 3 -7.32 -10.86 10.17
N PHE A 4 -6.62 -10.15 11.07
CA PHE A 4 -5.89 -8.94 10.73
C PHE A 4 -4.69 -9.19 9.82
N SER A 5 -3.91 -10.24 10.08
CA SER A 5 -2.78 -10.61 9.23
C SER A 5 -3.20 -10.98 7.79
N LYS A 6 -4.37 -11.64 7.60
CA LYS A 6 -4.89 -11.92 6.25
C LYS A 6 -5.34 -10.67 5.52
N TRP A 7 -6.10 -9.79 6.19
CA TRP A 7 -6.58 -8.53 5.59
C TRP A 7 -5.42 -7.62 5.21
N SER A 8 -4.41 -7.52 6.08
CA SER A 8 -3.21 -6.73 5.81
C SER A 8 -2.47 -7.22 4.57
N PHE A 9 -2.18 -8.52 4.49
CA PHE A 9 -1.49 -9.10 3.35
C PHE A 9 -2.28 -8.94 2.04
N GLY A 10 -3.60 -9.15 2.09
CA GLY A 10 -4.48 -8.95 0.95
C GLY A 10 -4.48 -7.50 0.46
N LEU A 11 -4.54 -6.53 1.38
CA LEU A 11 -4.50 -5.11 1.03
C LEU A 11 -3.14 -4.70 0.45
N LEU A 12 -2.03 -5.21 0.98
CA LEU A 12 -0.72 -4.95 0.40
C LEU A 12 -0.61 -5.50 -1.03
N ILE A 13 -1.16 -6.69 -1.30
CA ILE A 13 -1.21 -7.24 -2.66
C ILE A 13 -2.08 -6.38 -3.57
N VAL A 14 -3.27 -5.97 -3.11
CA VAL A 14 -4.19 -5.13 -3.89
C VAL A 14 -3.54 -3.78 -4.22
N GLY A 15 -2.88 -3.13 -3.25
CA GLY A 15 -2.12 -1.90 -3.49
C GLY A 15 -1.04 -2.10 -4.56
N LEU A 16 -0.32 -3.22 -4.50
CA LEU A 16 0.75 -3.56 -5.46
C LEU A 16 0.22 -3.78 -6.87
N ILE A 17 -0.92 -4.46 -7.00
CA ILE A 17 -1.60 -4.66 -8.29
C ILE A 17 -2.08 -3.33 -8.85
N LEU A 18 -2.75 -2.47 -8.05
CA LEU A 18 -3.23 -1.16 -8.51
C LEU A 18 -2.08 -0.28 -8.99
N PHE A 19 -0.97 -0.30 -8.26
CA PHE A 19 0.23 0.45 -8.62
C PHE A 19 0.87 -0.07 -9.92
N GLY A 20 1.00 -1.40 -10.05
CA GLY A 20 1.51 -2.05 -11.26
C GLY A 20 0.61 -1.81 -12.47
N LEU A 21 -0.71 -1.83 -12.30
CA LEU A 21 -1.67 -1.50 -13.35
C LEU A 21 -1.49 -0.05 -13.82
N ASN A 22 -1.35 0.90 -12.89
CA ASN A 22 -1.15 2.30 -13.24
C ASN A 22 0.17 2.55 -14.00
N LEU A 23 1.23 1.78 -13.69
CA LEU A 23 2.50 1.84 -14.42
C LEU A 23 2.42 1.23 -15.82
N GLY A 24 1.58 0.22 -16.02
CA GLY A 24 1.40 -0.47 -17.30
C GLY A 24 0.45 0.22 -18.27
N MET A 25 -0.28 1.25 -17.83
CA MET A 25 -1.20 2.02 -18.68
C MET A 25 -0.45 3.14 -19.42
N GLU A 26 -0.80 3.36 -20.69
CA GLU A 26 -0.24 4.47 -21.49
C GLU A 26 -0.59 5.86 -20.93
N GLY A 27 -1.61 5.94 -20.05
CA GLY A 27 -2.00 7.15 -19.32
C GLY A 27 -1.93 6.94 -17.81
N TYR A 28 -1.45 7.96 -17.08
CA TYR A 28 -1.45 7.98 -15.62
C TYR A 28 -2.87 8.20 -15.11
N SER A 29 -3.39 7.27 -14.32
CA SER A 29 -4.72 7.36 -13.73
C SER A 29 -4.61 7.72 -12.25
N GLU A 30 -4.79 9.00 -11.92
CA GLU A 30 -4.73 9.50 -10.55
C GLU A 30 -5.67 8.76 -9.57
N PRO A 31 -6.93 8.43 -9.92
CA PRO A 31 -7.83 7.70 -9.02
C PRO A 31 -7.31 6.32 -8.61
N ILE A 32 -6.70 5.60 -9.55
CA ILE A 32 -6.14 4.25 -9.31
C ILE A 32 -4.95 4.35 -8.36
N MET A 33 -4.12 5.37 -8.55
CA MET A 33 -2.98 5.66 -7.68
C MET A 33 -3.40 6.05 -6.27
N VAL A 34 -4.43 6.88 -6.12
CA VAL A 34 -5.00 7.23 -4.82
C VAL A 34 -5.51 5.97 -4.11
N LEU A 35 -6.28 5.12 -4.80
CA LEU A 35 -6.79 3.87 -4.23
C LEU A 35 -5.66 2.90 -3.83
N GLY A 36 -4.62 2.79 -4.66
CA GLY A 36 -3.43 1.98 -4.36
C GLY A 36 -2.71 2.49 -3.10
N LEU A 37 -2.53 3.80 -2.99
CA LEU A 37 -1.89 4.44 -1.84
C LEU A 37 -2.69 4.21 -0.54
N PHE A 38 -4.01 4.42 -0.57
CA PHE A 38 -4.86 4.15 0.59
C PHE A 38 -4.83 2.67 0.98
N SER A 39 -4.86 1.76 0.00
CA SER A 39 -4.74 0.33 0.24
C SER A 39 -3.43 -0.01 0.97
N PHE A 40 -2.31 0.58 0.54
CA PHE A 40 -1.02 0.41 1.22
C PHE A 40 -1.03 0.98 2.64
N ILE A 41 -1.51 2.20 2.85
CA ILE A 41 -1.54 2.81 4.19
C ILE A 41 -2.36 1.93 5.16
N ILE A 42 -3.54 1.48 4.73
CA ILE A 42 -4.40 0.61 5.54
C ILE A 42 -3.72 -0.74 5.77
N GLY A 43 -3.08 -1.32 4.75
CA GLY A 43 -2.32 -2.57 4.85
C GLY A 43 -1.16 -2.49 5.85
N ILE A 44 -0.42 -1.38 5.85
CA ILE A 44 0.67 -1.11 6.80
C ILE A 44 0.12 -1.00 8.23
N VAL A 45 -0.93 -0.19 8.45
CA VAL A 45 -1.55 -0.03 9.77
C VAL A 45 -2.05 -1.37 10.31
N LEU A 46 -2.70 -2.19 9.48
CA LEU A 46 -3.14 -3.53 9.86
C LEU A 46 -1.97 -4.48 10.17
N SER A 47 -0.82 -4.33 9.49
CA SER A 47 0.40 -5.11 9.80
C SER A 47 0.87 -4.81 11.23
N PHE A 48 0.94 -3.52 11.60
CA PHE A 48 1.32 -3.11 12.96
C PHE A 48 0.31 -3.58 14.01
N ILE A 49 -0.99 -3.46 13.74
CA ILE A 49 -2.04 -3.96 14.63
C ILE A 49 -1.91 -5.47 14.87
N ALA A 50 -1.58 -6.25 13.83
CA ALA A 50 -1.38 -7.70 13.97
C ALA A 50 -0.16 -8.06 14.85
N ILE A 51 0.89 -7.23 14.82
CA ILE A 51 2.05 -7.40 15.70
C ILE A 51 1.68 -7.08 17.14
N ILE A 52 1.02 -5.94 17.38
CA ILE A 52 0.57 -5.50 18.72
C ILE A 52 -0.40 -6.51 19.33
N LYS A 53 -1.30 -7.10 18.54
CA LYS A 53 -2.23 -8.15 19.00
C LYS A 53 -1.58 -9.53 19.20
N HIS A 54 -0.26 -9.63 19.09
CA HIS A 54 0.49 -10.87 19.19
C HIS A 54 -0.17 -12.00 18.39
N GLU A 55 -0.55 -11.74 17.13
CA GLU A 55 -1.11 -12.80 16.28
C GLU A 55 -0.05 -13.89 16.07
N GLU A 56 -0.40 -15.17 16.22
CA GLU A 56 0.52 -16.27 15.96
C GLU A 56 0.66 -16.49 14.45
N GLY A 57 1.90 -16.72 14.00
CA GLY A 57 2.24 -17.00 12.60
C GLY A 57 3.32 -16.09 12.02
N THR A 58 3.98 -16.59 10.97
CA THR A 58 5.05 -15.90 10.23
C THR A 58 4.52 -14.80 9.29
N LEU A 59 3.24 -14.88 8.91
CA LEU A 59 2.58 -13.92 8.01
C LEU A 59 2.63 -12.46 8.50
N LYS A 60 2.63 -12.22 9.83
CA LYS A 60 2.75 -10.86 10.38
C LYS A 60 4.09 -10.21 10.07
N PHE A 61 5.18 -10.99 10.09
CA PHE A 61 6.53 -10.52 9.78
C PHE A 61 6.69 -10.35 8.28
N MET A 62 6.14 -11.27 7.47
CA MET A 62 6.12 -11.10 6.02
C MET A 62 5.36 -9.85 5.60
N SER A 63 4.18 -9.59 6.18
CA SER A 63 3.40 -8.38 5.90
C SER A 63 4.15 -7.09 6.27
N LEU A 64 4.89 -7.12 7.39
CA LEU A 64 5.73 -6.00 7.82
C LEU A 64 6.91 -5.79 6.86
N ILE A 65 7.63 -6.85 6.48
CA ILE A 65 8.74 -6.75 5.53
C ILE A 65 8.23 -6.23 4.18
N LEU A 66 7.11 -6.74 3.69
CA LEU A 66 6.49 -6.30 2.45
C LEU A 66 6.12 -4.81 2.51
N SER A 67 5.59 -4.35 3.65
CA SER A 67 5.29 -2.94 3.91
C SER A 67 6.52 -2.04 3.79
N PHE A 68 7.67 -2.44 4.35
CA PHE A 68 8.92 -1.68 4.24
C PHE A 68 9.49 -1.68 2.83
N VAL A 69 9.46 -2.82 2.13
CA VAL A 69 9.90 -2.93 0.74
C VAL A 69 9.07 -2.01 -0.17
N LEU A 70 7.76 -1.95 0.05
CA LEU A 70 6.85 -1.11 -0.70
C LEU A 70 7.08 0.38 -0.45
N LEU A 71 7.25 0.79 0.81
CA LEU A 71 7.62 2.15 1.17
C LEU A 71 8.94 2.57 0.52
N PHE A 72 9.93 1.67 0.53
CA PHE A 72 11.21 1.91 -0.13
C PHE A 72 11.03 2.08 -1.65
N TRP A 73 10.24 1.22 -2.28
CA TRP A 73 9.97 1.29 -3.72
C TRP A 73 9.32 2.62 -4.12
N ILE A 74 8.27 3.04 -3.40
CA ILE A 74 7.57 4.30 -3.64
C ILE A 74 8.53 5.49 -3.48
N THR A 75 9.35 5.48 -2.44
CA THR A 75 10.31 6.57 -2.18
C THR A 75 11.43 6.62 -3.22
N TRP A 76 11.88 5.46 -3.71
CA TRP A 76 13.02 5.35 -4.61
C TRP A 76 12.68 5.65 -6.07
N PHE A 77 11.60 5.06 -6.59
CA PHE A 77 11.28 5.15 -8.01
C PHE A 77 10.55 6.45 -8.35
N GLU A 78 9.60 6.88 -7.52
CA GLU A 78 8.76 8.04 -7.87
C GLU A 78 8.41 8.91 -6.65
N PRO A 79 9.39 9.63 -6.07
CA PRO A 79 9.13 10.60 -4.99
C PRO A 79 8.12 11.69 -5.40
N LEU A 80 8.01 11.98 -6.69
CA LEU A 80 7.07 12.95 -7.24
C LEU A 80 5.63 12.40 -7.38
N GLN A 81 5.40 11.08 -7.31
CA GLN A 81 4.04 10.53 -7.35
C GLN A 81 3.21 10.96 -6.15
N LEU A 82 3.82 10.98 -4.96
CA LEU A 82 3.15 11.48 -3.76
C LEU A 82 2.71 12.93 -3.98
N VAL A 83 3.60 13.78 -4.49
CA VAL A 83 3.29 15.20 -4.78
C VAL A 83 2.17 15.32 -5.81
N ARG A 84 2.19 14.51 -6.88
CA ARG A 84 1.15 14.49 -7.91
C ARG A 84 -0.21 14.07 -7.34
N ILE A 85 -0.25 13.02 -6.52
CA ILE A 85 -1.47 12.58 -5.82
C ILE A 85 -2.02 13.71 -4.95
N PHE A 86 -1.19 14.32 -4.11
CA PHE A 86 -1.62 15.41 -3.22
C PHE A 86 -2.15 16.62 -4.01
N THR A 87 -1.51 16.95 -5.13
CA THR A 87 -1.94 18.05 -5.99
C THR A 87 -3.29 17.75 -6.64
N TRP A 88 -3.48 16.53 -7.14
CA TRP A 88 -4.74 16.12 -7.77
C TRP A 88 -5.90 16.08 -6.75
N VAL A 89 -5.66 15.50 -5.57
CA VAL A 89 -6.65 15.48 -4.48
C VAL A 89 -7.07 16.90 -4.10
N LYS A 90 -6.10 17.83 -3.98
CA LYS A 90 -6.38 19.25 -3.70
C LYS A 90 -7.17 19.93 -4.83
N ASN A 91 -6.98 19.51 -6.07
CA ASN A 91 -7.69 20.09 -7.21
C ASN A 91 -9.16 19.62 -7.30
N ILE A 92 -9.48 18.45 -6.73
CA ILE A 92 -10.83 17.88 -6.73
C ILE A 92 -11.66 18.30 -5.53
N LEU A 93 -11.00 18.59 -4.40
CA LEU A 93 -11.61 18.90 -3.11
C LEU A 93 -11.71 20.42 -2.91
#